data_AF-A0A0Q6RZS1-F1
#
_entry.id   AF-A0A0Q6RZS1-F1
#
_cell.length_a   1.000
_cell.length_b   1.000
_cell.length_c   1.000
_cell.angle_alpha   90.00
_cell.angle_beta   90.00
_cell.angle_gamma   90.00
#
_symmetry.space_group_name_H-M   'P 1'
#
loop_
_entity.id
_entity.type
_entity.pdbx_description
1 polymer ?
#
loop_
_entity_poly.entity_id
_entity_poly.type
_entity_poly.pdbx_seq_one_letter_code
_entity_poly.pdbx_strand_id
1 'polypeptide(L)'
;MPTNLIITMLLNDLPENTPLGTEIATISPEGLGVSITSAAISSYERVNYGGMLETENYPSDLFEIIGAKIVLKSALDYEKYPDSFHAYKANFTVDATFSDGTTGRAIAGLQVTDVIEEVRGTGQADKIFGTNSMDYIITGSGNDQIRGSAGNDVLYGGTGGDKLWGGEDADTFLYKAINESTLKNPDIIYDWQHVAGGGTRDVIDLRAIDARSDYSGNQPFKWLGAKDFSGKKGQLNYKYEKDGDTHVYGDLNGDKKADFEIILDGKIKMYADDFFL
;
A
#
# COMPACT_ATOMS: atom_id res chain seq x y z
N MET A 1 31.11 -23.40 -30.51
CA MET A 1 30.20 -23.73 -29.39
C MET A 1 29.14 -22.65 -29.36
N PRO A 2 27.88 -22.92 -28.98
CA PRO A 2 26.92 -21.82 -28.81
C PRO A 2 27.52 -20.81 -27.82
N THR A 3 27.61 -19.55 -28.25
CA THR A 3 28.06 -18.47 -27.38
C THR A 3 26.94 -18.23 -26.37
N ASN A 4 27.22 -18.42 -25.08
CA ASN A 4 26.21 -18.13 -24.06
C ASN A 4 26.13 -16.61 -23.84
N LEU A 5 24.92 -16.14 -23.58
CA LEU A 5 24.68 -14.78 -23.10
C LEU A 5 24.77 -14.80 -21.57
N ILE A 6 25.41 -13.80 -21.00
CA ILE A 6 25.51 -13.58 -19.55
C ILE A 6 24.80 -12.27 -19.22
N ILE A 7 23.93 -12.31 -18.22
CA ILE A 7 23.38 -11.13 -17.57
C ILE A 7 24.07 -10.97 -16.22
N THR A 8 24.71 -9.83 -16.00
CA THR A 8 25.33 -9.46 -14.72
C THR A 8 24.48 -8.39 -14.06
N MET A 9 23.78 -8.75 -12.99
CA MET A 9 22.98 -7.82 -12.21
C MET A 9 23.87 -6.78 -11.51
N LEU A 10 23.46 -5.52 -11.57
CA LEU A 10 24.09 -4.41 -10.84
C LEU A 10 23.39 -4.12 -9.52
N LEU A 11 22.12 -4.52 -9.41
CA LEU A 11 21.27 -4.35 -8.24
C LEU A 11 20.76 -5.73 -7.76
N ASN A 12 20.46 -5.84 -6.46
CA ASN A 12 19.85 -7.04 -5.87
C ASN A 12 18.34 -6.89 -5.68
N ASP A 13 17.87 -5.65 -5.59
CA ASP A 13 16.50 -5.20 -5.44
C ASP A 13 16.27 -3.91 -6.25
N LEU A 14 15.00 -3.62 -6.50
CA LEU A 14 14.52 -2.48 -7.27
C LEU A 14 13.39 -1.81 -6.49
N PRO A 15 13.71 -0.82 -5.65
CA PRO A 15 12.71 -0.03 -4.92
C PRO A 15 11.73 0.65 -5.87
N GLU A 16 10.45 0.75 -5.52
CA GLU A 16 9.40 1.32 -6.38
C GLU A 16 9.71 2.75 -6.85
N ASN A 17 10.35 3.55 -6.01
CA ASN A 17 10.78 4.91 -6.35
C ASN A 17 12.08 4.97 -7.20
N THR A 18 12.56 3.84 -7.74
CA THR A 18 13.78 3.82 -8.57
C THR A 18 13.61 4.73 -9.79
N PRO A 19 14.54 5.68 -10.04
CA PRO A 19 14.44 6.59 -11.17
C PRO A 19 14.48 5.87 -12.53
N LEU A 20 13.70 6.36 -13.49
CA LEU A 20 13.79 5.91 -14.88
C LEU A 20 15.21 6.11 -15.44
N GLY A 21 15.65 5.17 -16.26
CA GLY A 21 17.00 5.12 -16.82
C GLY A 21 18.04 4.49 -15.90
N THR A 22 17.66 4.07 -14.68
CA THR A 22 18.57 3.34 -13.78
C THR A 22 19.07 2.06 -14.46
N GLU A 23 20.39 1.87 -14.46
CA GLU A 23 21.04 0.66 -14.99
C GLU A 23 20.89 -0.48 -13.99
N ILE A 24 20.14 -1.52 -14.36
CA ILE A 24 19.84 -2.65 -13.47
C ILE A 24 20.76 -3.85 -13.71
N ALA A 25 21.26 -4.00 -14.93
CA ALA A 25 22.13 -5.10 -15.33
C ALA A 25 22.95 -4.77 -16.58
N THR A 26 23.99 -5.56 -16.83
CA THR A 26 24.75 -5.56 -18.09
C THR A 26 24.64 -6.90 -18.79
N ILE A 27 24.74 -6.90 -20.11
CA ILE A 27 24.76 -8.11 -20.94
C ILE A 27 26.10 -8.28 -21.63
N SER A 28 26.60 -9.51 -21.69
CA SER A 28 27.85 -9.83 -22.37
C SER A 28 27.86 -11.25 -22.95
N PRO A 29 28.58 -11.50 -24.05
CA PRO A 29 28.85 -12.85 -24.52
C PRO A 29 29.91 -13.53 -23.64
N GLU A 30 29.76 -14.83 -23.40
CA GLU A 30 30.77 -15.64 -22.68
C GLU A 30 32.05 -15.88 -23.52
N GLY A 31 31.98 -15.74 -24.85
CA GLY A 31 33.07 -16.00 -25.79
C GLY A 31 34.00 -14.81 -26.04
N LEU A 32 35.32 -15.04 -26.02
CA LEU A 32 36.33 -14.03 -26.38
C LEU A 32 36.22 -13.61 -27.85
N GLY A 33 36.22 -12.29 -28.12
CA GLY A 33 36.23 -11.74 -29.48
C GLY A 33 34.85 -11.71 -30.18
N VAL A 34 33.79 -12.08 -29.46
CA VAL A 34 32.41 -12.00 -29.94
C VAL A 34 31.75 -10.75 -29.36
N SER A 35 30.95 -10.02 -30.14
CA SER A 35 30.16 -8.88 -29.68
C SER A 35 28.68 -9.10 -29.93
N ILE A 36 27.83 -8.42 -29.15
CA ILE A 36 26.38 -8.40 -29.33
C ILE A 36 26.06 -7.47 -30.50
N THR A 37 25.35 -7.95 -31.51
CA THR A 37 24.89 -7.16 -32.66
C THR A 37 23.45 -6.70 -32.50
N SER A 38 22.62 -7.51 -31.84
CA SER A 38 21.27 -7.14 -31.40
C SER A 38 20.90 -7.89 -30.13
N ALA A 39 20.08 -7.26 -29.30
CA ALA A 39 19.48 -7.91 -28.14
C ALA A 39 18.08 -7.35 -27.90
N ALA A 40 17.18 -8.19 -27.40
CA ALA A 40 15.81 -7.81 -27.04
C ALA A 40 15.38 -8.54 -25.77
N ILE A 41 14.53 -7.87 -24.99
CA ILE A 41 13.80 -8.50 -23.90
C ILE A 41 12.60 -9.21 -24.53
N SER A 42 12.60 -10.53 -24.52
CA SER A 42 11.59 -11.36 -25.20
C SER A 42 10.46 -11.81 -24.30
N SER A 43 10.64 -11.75 -22.98
CA SER A 43 9.56 -11.95 -22.01
C SER A 43 9.83 -11.22 -20.71
N TYR A 44 8.75 -10.91 -20.01
CA TYR A 44 8.73 -10.44 -18.63
C TYR A 44 7.68 -11.24 -17.86
N GLU A 45 8.03 -11.69 -16.65
CA GLU A 45 7.16 -12.47 -15.78
C GLU A 45 7.27 -11.92 -14.35
N ARG A 46 6.12 -11.66 -13.73
CA ARG A 46 6.04 -11.37 -12.30
C ARG A 46 5.85 -12.67 -11.53
N VAL A 47 6.55 -12.82 -10.42
CA VAL A 47 6.38 -13.93 -9.48
C VAL A 47 6.09 -13.37 -8.10
N ASN A 48 4.89 -13.67 -7.57
CA ASN A 48 4.50 -13.30 -6.21
C ASN A 48 5.24 -14.11 -5.15
N TYR A 49 5.48 -13.48 -4.01
CA TYR A 49 6.05 -14.14 -2.86
C TYR A 49 5.06 -15.18 -2.31
N GLY A 50 5.35 -16.47 -2.52
CA GLY A 50 4.43 -17.58 -2.20
C GLY A 50 4.18 -18.54 -3.37
N GLY A 51 4.69 -18.26 -4.56
CA GLY A 51 4.73 -19.22 -5.67
C GLY A 51 3.41 -19.40 -6.43
N MET A 52 2.42 -18.55 -6.19
CA MET A 52 1.30 -18.40 -7.12
C MET A 52 1.81 -17.63 -8.34
N LEU A 53 2.10 -18.37 -9.41
CA LEU A 53 2.50 -17.84 -10.70
C LEU A 53 1.25 -17.33 -11.41
N GLU A 54 0.91 -16.06 -11.20
CA GLU A 54 0.15 -15.36 -12.24
C GLU A 54 1.13 -14.96 -13.33
N THR A 55 1.26 -15.83 -14.34
CA THR A 55 2.06 -15.53 -15.53
C THR A 55 1.28 -14.56 -16.41
N GLU A 56 1.29 -13.27 -16.09
CA GLU A 56 0.98 -12.27 -17.10
C GLU A 56 2.25 -12.07 -17.95
N ASN A 57 2.18 -12.54 -19.21
CA ASN A 57 3.17 -12.20 -20.21
C ASN A 57 3.00 -10.71 -20.55
N TYR A 58 3.69 -9.85 -19.82
CA TYR A 58 3.65 -8.42 -20.12
C TYR A 58 4.54 -8.11 -21.33
N PRO A 59 4.06 -7.26 -22.25
CA PRO A 59 4.90 -6.72 -23.30
C PRO A 59 5.92 -5.72 -22.71
N SER A 60 7.12 -6.20 -22.36
CA SER A 60 8.44 -5.52 -22.36
C SER A 60 8.54 -3.99 -22.12
N ASP A 61 7.70 -3.40 -21.28
CA ASP A 61 7.71 -1.94 -21.05
C ASP A 61 8.49 -1.55 -19.81
N LEU A 62 8.61 -2.44 -18.81
CA LEU A 62 9.34 -2.14 -17.59
C LEU A 62 10.84 -1.92 -17.83
N PHE A 63 11.46 -2.74 -18.67
CA PHE A 63 12.89 -2.67 -18.96
C PHE A 63 13.16 -2.48 -20.45
N GLU A 64 14.28 -1.86 -20.78
CA GLU A 64 14.80 -1.81 -22.14
C GLU A 64 16.31 -2.04 -22.20
N ILE A 65 16.80 -2.34 -23.41
CA ILE A 65 18.23 -2.53 -23.65
C ILE A 65 18.78 -1.29 -24.36
N ILE A 66 19.75 -0.62 -23.72
CA ILE A 66 20.52 0.48 -24.30
C ILE A 66 21.98 0.05 -24.41
N GLY A 67 22.42 -0.27 -25.63
CA GLY A 67 23.74 -0.83 -25.86
C GLY A 67 23.89 -2.21 -25.20
N ALA A 68 24.81 -2.32 -24.24
CA ALA A 68 25.04 -3.55 -23.46
C ALA A 68 24.43 -3.49 -22.05
N LYS A 69 23.48 -2.57 -21.82
CA LYS A 69 22.88 -2.30 -20.51
C LYS A 69 21.39 -2.59 -20.55
N ILE A 70 20.87 -3.11 -19.45
CA ILE A 70 19.43 -3.20 -19.19
C ILE A 70 19.08 -2.05 -18.24
N VAL A 71 18.12 -1.24 -18.63
CA VAL A 71 17.70 -0.05 -17.87
C VAL A 71 16.22 -0.10 -17.54
N LEU A 72 15.84 0.53 -16.42
CA LEU A 72 14.44 0.78 -16.08
C LEU A 72 13.84 1.80 -17.05
N LYS A 73 12.75 1.43 -17.72
CA LYS A 73 12.09 2.24 -18.75
C LYS A 73 10.76 2.84 -18.27
N SER A 74 10.05 2.13 -17.41
CA SER A 74 8.74 2.55 -16.89
C SER A 74 8.78 2.67 -15.38
N ALA A 75 7.90 3.50 -14.82
CA ALA A 75 7.77 3.59 -13.37
C ALA A 75 7.38 2.22 -12.83
N LEU A 76 7.93 1.89 -11.67
CA LEU A 76 7.46 0.75 -10.91
C LEU A 76 6.15 1.17 -10.27
N ASP A 77 5.21 0.25 -10.30
CA ASP A 77 3.88 0.40 -9.72
C ASP A 77 3.63 -0.94 -9.02
N TYR A 78 4.00 -0.97 -7.75
CA TYR A 78 3.81 -2.12 -6.88
C TYR A 78 2.32 -2.37 -6.65
N GLU A 79 1.57 -1.28 -6.55
CA GLU A 79 0.22 -1.21 -6.01
C GLU A 79 -0.87 -1.59 -7.02
N LYS A 80 -0.53 -1.55 -8.31
CA LYS A 80 -1.31 -2.17 -9.38
C LYS A 80 -1.73 -3.62 -9.11
N TYR A 81 -1.09 -4.32 -8.17
CA TYR A 81 -1.36 -5.72 -7.88
C TYR A 81 -1.44 -6.07 -6.37
N PRO A 82 -2.65 -6.15 -5.80
CA PRO A 82 -2.90 -6.14 -4.33
C PRO A 82 -2.56 -7.43 -3.55
N ASP A 83 -1.84 -8.39 -4.13
CA ASP A 83 -1.87 -9.79 -3.67
C ASP A 83 -0.69 -10.28 -2.79
N SER A 84 0.30 -9.44 -2.40
CA SER A 84 1.31 -9.90 -1.42
C SER A 84 2.13 -8.78 -0.78
N PHE A 85 2.76 -9.09 0.36
CA PHE A 85 3.51 -8.21 1.24
C PHE A 85 4.91 -7.83 0.71
N HIS A 86 5.15 -6.52 0.58
CA HIS A 86 6.43 -5.81 0.42
C HIS A 86 7.38 -6.15 -0.74
N ALA A 87 7.12 -7.18 -1.56
CA ALA A 87 7.96 -7.46 -2.74
C ALA A 87 7.33 -8.46 -3.74
N TYR A 88 7.65 -8.28 -5.02
CA TYR A 88 7.52 -9.32 -6.05
C TYR A 88 8.83 -9.53 -6.79
N LYS A 89 8.97 -10.64 -7.53
CA LYS A 89 10.14 -10.86 -8.40
C LYS A 89 9.78 -10.58 -9.85
N ALA A 90 10.54 -9.69 -10.49
CA ALA A 90 10.51 -9.41 -11.91
C ALA A 90 11.53 -10.30 -12.63
N ASN A 91 11.08 -11.34 -13.32
CA ASN A 91 11.91 -12.16 -14.21
C ASN A 91 11.86 -11.58 -15.63
N PHE A 92 13.01 -11.54 -16.31
CA PHE A 92 13.08 -11.14 -17.71
C PHE A 92 14.00 -12.05 -18.51
N THR A 93 13.60 -12.32 -19.76
CA THR A 93 14.38 -13.12 -20.72
C THR A 93 15.00 -12.20 -21.75
N VAL A 94 16.31 -12.33 -21.97
CA VAL A 94 17.04 -11.62 -23.03
C VAL A 94 17.46 -12.61 -24.10
N ASP A 95 17.11 -12.30 -25.33
CA ASP A 95 17.62 -12.96 -26.54
C ASP A 95 18.59 -12.04 -27.26
N ALA A 96 19.75 -12.57 -27.67
CA ALA A 96 20.78 -11.82 -28.37
C ALA A 96 21.27 -12.53 -29.64
N THR A 97 21.62 -11.74 -30.65
CA THR A 97 22.41 -12.17 -31.81
C THR A 97 23.84 -11.66 -31.66
N PHE A 98 24.80 -12.51 -31.99
CA PHE A 98 26.21 -12.21 -31.88
C PHE A 98 26.87 -11.93 -33.23
N SER A 99 28.07 -11.34 -33.20
CA SER A 99 28.85 -10.99 -34.39
C SER A 99 29.29 -12.19 -35.23
N ASP A 100 29.31 -13.40 -34.66
CA ASP A 100 29.61 -14.66 -35.35
C ASP A 100 28.36 -15.33 -35.96
N GLY A 101 27.19 -14.69 -35.86
CA GLY A 101 25.91 -15.20 -36.35
C GLY A 101 25.23 -16.20 -35.42
N THR A 102 25.83 -16.55 -34.28
CA THR A 102 25.16 -17.37 -33.26
C THR A 102 24.18 -16.55 -32.45
N THR A 103 23.26 -17.23 -31.76
CA THR A 103 22.31 -16.62 -30.83
C THR A 103 22.54 -17.11 -29.42
N GLY A 104 22.16 -16.28 -28.44
CA GLY A 104 22.24 -16.60 -27.02
C GLY A 104 20.96 -16.17 -26.31
N ARG A 105 20.65 -16.88 -25.22
CA ARG A 105 19.53 -16.57 -24.33
C ARG A 105 20.01 -16.58 -22.90
N ALA A 106 19.56 -15.60 -22.12
CA ALA A 106 19.78 -15.54 -20.68
C ALA A 106 18.52 -15.08 -19.97
N ILE A 107 18.33 -15.56 -18.74
CA ILE A 107 17.22 -15.17 -17.87
C ILE A 107 17.83 -14.61 -16.60
N ALA A 108 17.32 -13.48 -16.15
CA ALA A 108 17.62 -12.95 -14.83
C ALA A 108 16.32 -12.52 -14.16
N GLY A 109 16.38 -12.32 -12.86
CA GLY A 109 15.28 -11.72 -12.15
C GLY A 109 15.75 -10.85 -11.00
N LEU A 110 14.99 -9.80 -10.74
CA LEU A 110 15.25 -8.80 -9.72
C LEU A 110 14.05 -8.70 -8.80
N GLN A 111 14.29 -8.50 -7.50
CA GLN A 111 13.21 -8.24 -6.57
C GLN A 111 12.75 -6.80 -6.77
N VAL A 112 11.47 -6.57 -7.00
CA VAL A 112 10.85 -5.24 -6.91
C VAL A 112 10.27 -5.13 -5.51
N THR A 113 10.68 -4.09 -4.79
CA THR A 113 10.24 -3.84 -3.42
C THR A 113 9.49 -2.53 -3.37
N ASP A 114 8.39 -2.54 -2.65
CA ASP A 114 7.74 -1.31 -2.22
C ASP A 114 8.61 -0.56 -1.20
N VAL A 115 8.43 0.76 -1.10
CA VAL A 115 9.10 1.63 -0.14
C VAL A 115 8.04 2.25 0.75
N ILE A 116 8.18 2.08 2.06
CA ILE A 116 7.36 2.81 3.02
C ILE A 116 7.97 4.20 3.23
N GLU A 117 7.29 5.24 2.78
CA GLU A 117 7.64 6.62 3.03
C GLU A 117 7.05 7.11 4.36
N GLU A 118 7.90 7.56 5.30
CA GLU A 118 7.40 8.16 6.54
C GLU A 118 7.22 9.68 6.36
N VAL A 119 5.96 10.14 6.39
CA VAL A 119 5.62 11.55 6.28
C VAL A 119 5.20 12.08 7.66
N ARG A 120 5.88 13.13 8.15
CA ARG A 120 5.60 13.72 9.46
C ARG A 120 5.11 15.16 9.36
N GLY A 121 4.01 15.46 10.04
CA GLY A 121 3.53 16.79 10.32
C GLY A 121 4.08 17.38 11.62
N THR A 122 3.33 18.32 12.17
CA THR A 122 3.71 19.16 13.30
C THR A 122 2.65 19.11 14.42
N GLY A 123 2.82 19.93 15.45
CA GLY A 123 1.79 20.12 16.49
C GLY A 123 0.76 21.20 16.15
N GLN A 124 0.58 21.54 14.87
CA GLN A 124 -0.36 22.56 14.38
C GLN A 124 -1.21 22.00 13.25
N ALA A 125 -2.21 22.77 12.80
CA ALA A 125 -3.00 22.38 11.63
C ALA A 125 -2.13 22.33 10.37
N ASP A 126 -1.96 21.12 9.84
CA ASP A 126 -1.14 20.82 8.68
C ASP A 126 -1.97 20.51 7.43
N LYS A 127 -1.31 20.61 6.27
CA LYS A 127 -1.82 20.09 5.00
C LYS A 127 -0.76 19.16 4.43
N ILE A 128 -1.04 17.87 4.49
CA ILE A 128 -0.13 16.82 4.03
C ILE A 128 -0.70 16.14 2.80
N PHE A 129 0.17 15.97 1.82
CA PHE A 129 -0.04 15.11 0.67
C PHE A 129 1.08 14.08 0.72
N GLY A 130 0.71 12.80 0.74
CA GLY A 130 1.61 11.69 0.54
C GLY A 130 2.11 11.63 -0.91
N THR A 131 2.70 10.51 -1.23
CA THR A 131 3.33 10.17 -2.49
C THR A 131 2.44 9.21 -3.27
N ASN A 132 2.98 8.49 -4.24
CA ASN A 132 2.24 7.45 -4.95
C ASN A 132 2.71 6.04 -4.54
N SER A 133 3.46 5.93 -3.44
CA SER A 133 3.90 4.67 -2.84
C SER A 133 3.42 4.63 -1.38
N MET A 134 3.52 3.48 -0.70
CA MET A 134 2.96 3.32 0.65
C MET A 134 3.50 4.36 1.63
N ASP A 135 2.65 5.21 2.15
CA ASP A 135 3.01 6.20 3.14
C ASP A 135 2.60 5.79 4.56
N TYR A 136 3.50 5.99 5.53
CA TYR A 136 3.18 6.06 6.95
C TYR A 136 3.09 7.53 7.37
N ILE A 137 1.88 8.09 7.32
CA ILE A 137 1.63 9.50 7.59
C ILE A 137 1.29 9.74 9.07
N ILE A 138 2.05 10.63 9.73
CA ILE A 138 1.87 11.01 11.14
C ILE A 138 1.80 12.54 11.23
N THR A 139 0.63 13.15 11.42
CA THR A 139 0.56 14.62 11.55
C THR A 139 0.79 15.10 12.96
N GLY A 140 0.06 14.58 13.96
CA GLY A 140 0.35 14.85 15.36
C GLY A 140 -0.81 15.50 16.10
N SER A 141 -0.80 16.81 16.30
CA SER A 141 -1.93 17.52 16.90
C SER A 141 -2.29 18.70 16.03
N GLY A 142 -3.56 18.98 15.83
CA GLY A 142 -3.94 20.02 14.88
C GLY A 142 -5.38 19.80 14.44
N ASN A 143 -5.81 20.52 13.40
CA ASN A 143 -6.95 20.06 12.61
C ASN A 143 -6.38 19.90 11.21
N ASP A 144 -5.92 18.70 10.93
CA ASP A 144 -5.07 18.40 9.79
C ASP A 144 -5.89 18.06 8.55
N GLN A 145 -5.30 18.28 7.38
CA GLN A 145 -5.82 17.78 6.11
C GLN A 145 -4.77 16.83 5.54
N ILE A 146 -5.08 15.54 5.54
CA ILE A 146 -4.16 14.47 5.14
C ILE A 146 -4.72 13.77 3.92
N ARG A 147 -3.91 13.65 2.87
CA ARG A 147 -4.22 12.86 1.69
C ARG A 147 -3.08 11.90 1.41
N GLY A 148 -3.32 10.59 1.46
CA GLY A 148 -2.32 9.56 1.16
C GLY A 148 -1.92 9.58 -0.32
N SER A 149 -2.92 9.49 -1.20
CA SER A 149 -2.87 9.59 -2.67
C SER A 149 -2.95 8.25 -3.38
N ALA A 150 -1.86 7.53 -3.62
CA ALA A 150 -1.92 6.19 -4.19
C ALA A 150 -0.96 5.29 -3.42
N GLY A 151 -1.27 3.99 -3.36
CA GLY A 151 -0.61 3.03 -2.49
C GLY A 151 -1.37 2.77 -1.20
N ASN A 152 -1.03 1.68 -0.52
CA ASN A 152 -1.73 1.25 0.68
C ASN A 152 -1.24 2.02 1.91
N ASP A 153 -1.82 3.19 2.16
CA ASP A 153 -1.29 4.14 3.14
C ASP A 153 -1.76 3.83 4.56
N VAL A 154 -0.97 4.24 5.56
CA VAL A 154 -1.38 4.28 6.96
C VAL A 154 -1.43 5.72 7.43
N LEU A 155 -2.64 6.23 7.67
CA LEU A 155 -2.89 7.59 8.08
C LEU A 155 -3.14 7.64 9.60
N TYR A 156 -2.28 8.37 10.30
CA TYR A 156 -2.41 8.68 11.73
C TYR A 156 -2.47 10.21 11.92
N GLY A 157 -3.71 10.75 12.00
CA GLY A 157 -3.98 12.17 12.23
C GLY A 157 -3.54 12.65 13.62
N GLY A 158 -3.72 11.79 14.62
CA GLY A 158 -3.44 12.13 16.01
C GLY A 158 -4.58 12.93 16.61
N THR A 159 -4.32 13.94 17.44
CA THR A 159 -5.40 14.66 18.12
C THR A 159 -5.88 15.84 17.31
N GLY A 160 -7.18 15.91 17.04
CA GLY A 160 -7.68 16.97 16.20
C GLY A 160 -9.14 16.79 15.85
N GLY A 161 -9.63 17.65 14.95
CA GLY A 161 -10.72 17.27 14.07
C GLY A 161 -10.15 17.24 12.67
N ASP A 162 -9.61 16.08 12.29
CA ASP A 162 -8.81 15.92 11.10
C ASP A 162 -9.68 15.54 9.89
N LYS A 163 -9.16 15.84 8.70
CA LYS A 163 -9.78 15.50 7.42
C LYS A 163 -8.86 14.55 6.69
N LEU A 164 -9.33 13.33 6.50
CA LEU A 164 -8.53 12.21 6.03
C LEU A 164 -9.05 11.76 4.67
N TRP A 165 -8.13 11.66 3.72
CA TRP A 165 -8.32 11.03 2.42
C TRP A 165 -7.28 9.94 2.30
N GLY A 166 -7.70 8.68 2.19
CA GLY A 166 -6.78 7.56 1.98
C GLY A 166 -6.13 7.72 0.62
N GLY A 167 -6.90 7.50 -0.42
CA GLY A 167 -6.42 7.64 -1.78
C GLY A 167 -7.00 6.59 -2.68
N GLU A 168 -6.21 6.18 -3.68
CA GLU A 168 -6.38 4.92 -4.39
C GLU A 168 -5.83 3.77 -3.53
N ASP A 169 -6.27 2.54 -3.80
CA ASP A 169 -5.85 1.32 -3.09
C ASP A 169 -6.41 1.17 -1.66
N ALA A 170 -5.80 0.33 -0.82
CA ALA A 170 -6.37 -0.08 0.47
C ALA A 170 -5.69 0.65 1.64
N ASP A 171 -6.37 1.64 2.20
CA ASP A 171 -5.80 2.50 3.23
C ASP A 171 -6.18 2.08 4.65
N THR A 172 -5.30 2.39 5.60
CA THR A 172 -5.54 2.19 7.04
C THR A 172 -5.62 3.53 7.77
N PHE A 173 -6.78 3.84 8.31
CA PHE A 173 -6.99 4.97 9.23
C PHE A 173 -6.75 4.51 10.66
N LEU A 174 -5.62 4.90 11.24
CA LEU A 174 -5.12 4.40 12.52
C LEU A 174 -5.51 5.30 13.69
N TYR A 175 -6.15 4.71 14.70
CA TYR A 175 -6.44 5.37 15.98
C TYR A 175 -5.80 4.62 17.15
N LYS A 176 -5.04 5.35 17.96
CA LYS A 176 -4.31 4.85 19.13
C LYS A 176 -4.97 5.26 20.44
N ALA A 177 -5.81 6.29 20.45
CA ALA A 177 -6.52 6.72 21.65
C ALA A 177 -7.87 7.39 21.34
N ILE A 178 -8.83 7.30 22.26
CA ILE A 178 -10.18 7.86 22.08
C ILE A 178 -10.21 9.40 22.01
N ASN A 179 -9.15 10.08 22.44
CA ASN A 179 -9.04 11.54 22.38
C ASN A 179 -8.45 12.05 21.06
N GLU A 180 -8.12 11.14 20.15
CA GLU A 180 -7.65 11.48 18.80
C GLU A 180 -8.81 11.96 17.93
N SER A 181 -9.97 11.32 18.04
CA SER A 181 -11.22 11.75 17.41
C SER A 181 -12.37 11.78 18.41
N THR A 182 -12.84 12.98 18.77
CA THR A 182 -13.81 13.18 19.86
C THR A 182 -15.20 13.54 19.33
N LEU A 183 -16.26 13.37 20.14
CA LEU A 183 -17.61 13.86 19.77
C LEU A 183 -17.71 15.37 19.49
N LYS A 184 -16.74 16.15 19.95
CA LYS A 184 -16.73 17.61 19.76
C LYS A 184 -15.98 18.02 18.50
N ASN A 185 -14.87 17.33 18.25
CA ASN A 185 -14.02 17.48 17.09
C ASN A 185 -13.75 16.06 16.58
N PRO A 186 -14.68 15.49 15.80
CA PRO A 186 -14.46 14.20 15.19
C PRO A 186 -13.61 14.36 13.93
N ASP A 187 -12.83 13.34 13.64
CA ASP A 187 -12.19 13.15 12.36
C ASP A 187 -13.22 12.73 11.31
N ILE A 188 -12.96 13.11 10.07
CA ILE A 188 -13.79 12.81 8.92
C ILE A 188 -12.94 12.13 7.85
N ILE A 189 -13.32 10.92 7.45
CA ILE A 189 -12.77 10.19 6.31
C ILE A 189 -13.64 10.48 5.09
N TYR A 190 -13.06 11.05 4.04
CA TYR A 190 -13.80 11.65 2.93
C TYR A 190 -13.96 10.77 1.68
N ASP A 191 -13.13 9.75 1.50
CA ASP A 191 -13.08 8.95 0.27
C ASP A 191 -13.13 7.45 0.52
N TRP A 192 -13.81 7.05 1.61
CA TRP A 192 -13.94 5.66 2.05
C TRP A 192 -14.22 4.68 0.89
N GLN A 193 -13.29 3.75 0.68
CA GLN A 193 -13.37 2.71 -0.31
C GLN A 193 -13.80 1.37 0.29
N HIS A 194 -14.91 0.85 -0.20
CA HIS A 194 -15.34 -0.52 0.08
C HIS A 194 -15.80 -1.21 -1.21
N VAL A 195 -15.09 -2.24 -1.64
CA VAL A 195 -15.46 -3.05 -2.82
C VAL A 195 -16.22 -4.31 -2.38
N ALA A 196 -17.50 -4.38 -2.74
CA ALA A 196 -18.31 -5.58 -2.51
C ALA A 196 -17.87 -6.71 -3.46
N GLY A 197 -17.30 -7.79 -2.92
CA GLY A 197 -16.91 -9.00 -3.68
C GLY A 197 -15.42 -9.34 -3.70
N GLY A 198 -14.60 -8.62 -2.94
CA GLY A 198 -13.14 -8.78 -2.90
C GLY A 198 -12.43 -7.74 -3.76
N GLY A 199 -11.37 -7.13 -3.23
CA GLY A 199 -10.62 -6.00 -3.77
C GLY A 199 -9.90 -5.24 -2.65
N THR A 200 -9.19 -4.16 -3.00
CA THR A 200 -8.67 -3.15 -2.08
C THR A 200 -9.82 -2.55 -1.26
N ARG A 201 -9.59 -2.35 0.04
CA ARG A 201 -10.59 -1.81 0.95
C ARG A 201 -9.92 -1.01 2.04
N ASP A 202 -10.55 0.09 2.40
CA ASP A 202 -10.12 0.86 3.55
C ASP A 202 -10.46 0.14 4.85
N VAL A 203 -9.64 0.39 5.86
CA VAL A 203 -9.82 -0.16 7.20
C VAL A 203 -9.60 0.92 8.24
N ILE A 204 -10.47 0.93 9.26
CA ILE A 204 -10.23 1.69 10.50
C ILE A 204 -9.53 0.75 11.50
N ASP A 205 -8.30 1.08 11.90
CA ASP A 205 -7.55 0.31 12.89
C ASP A 205 -7.70 0.90 14.29
N LEU A 206 -8.40 0.15 15.15
CA LEU A 206 -8.66 0.51 16.55
C LEU A 206 -7.92 -0.40 17.53
N ARG A 207 -7.06 -1.31 17.05
CA ARG A 207 -6.39 -2.32 17.89
C ARG A 207 -5.50 -1.70 18.95
N ALA A 208 -5.10 -0.44 18.84
CA ALA A 208 -4.30 0.23 19.84
C ALA A 208 -5.12 0.77 21.02
N ILE A 209 -6.46 0.84 20.90
CA ILE A 209 -7.36 1.30 21.94
C ILE A 209 -7.89 0.11 22.74
N ASP A 210 -7.59 0.08 24.04
CA ASP A 210 -8.18 -0.91 24.94
C ASP A 210 -9.66 -0.61 25.19
N ALA A 211 -10.53 -1.41 24.57
CA ALA A 211 -11.97 -1.26 24.68
C ALA A 211 -12.50 -1.58 26.10
N ARG A 212 -11.72 -2.28 26.94
CA ARG A 212 -12.14 -2.73 28.27
C ARG A 212 -11.02 -2.75 29.31
N SER A 213 -10.73 -1.58 29.88
CA SER A 213 -9.77 -1.39 30.98
C SER A 213 -10.10 -2.09 32.30
N ASP A 214 -11.25 -2.78 32.41
CA ASP A 214 -11.60 -3.59 33.57
C ASP A 214 -11.00 -5.02 33.53
N TYR A 215 -10.34 -5.38 32.44
CA TYR A 215 -9.50 -6.56 32.33
C TYR A 215 -8.03 -6.19 32.12
N SER A 216 -7.15 -7.17 32.32
CA SER A 216 -5.72 -7.00 32.02
C SER A 216 -5.44 -7.19 30.53
N GLY A 217 -4.55 -6.38 29.98
CA GLY A 217 -4.15 -6.45 28.58
C GLY A 217 -4.99 -5.52 27.72
N ASN A 218 -4.95 -5.74 26.40
CA ASN A 218 -5.69 -4.93 25.44
C ASN A 218 -6.89 -5.74 24.95
N GLN A 219 -8.11 -5.22 25.14
CA GLN A 219 -9.34 -5.92 24.76
C GLN A 219 -9.93 -5.33 23.48
N PRO A 220 -10.34 -6.18 22.53
CA PRO A 220 -10.92 -5.71 21.27
C PRO A 220 -12.32 -5.14 21.49
N PHE A 221 -12.73 -4.22 20.61
CA PHE A 221 -14.12 -3.78 20.58
C PHE A 221 -15.05 -4.91 20.14
N LYS A 222 -16.27 -4.90 20.69
CA LYS A 222 -17.37 -5.71 20.20
C LYS A 222 -18.19 -4.95 19.17
N TRP A 223 -18.05 -5.34 17.90
CA TRP A 223 -18.87 -4.83 16.81
C TRP A 223 -20.35 -5.19 16.98
N LEU A 224 -21.22 -4.18 16.88
CA LEU A 224 -22.67 -4.30 16.96
C LEU A 224 -23.38 -4.09 15.61
N GLY A 225 -22.69 -3.57 14.60
CA GLY A 225 -23.32 -3.09 13.37
C GLY A 225 -24.18 -1.86 13.67
N ALA A 226 -25.37 -1.79 13.06
CA ALA A 226 -26.31 -0.67 13.23
C ALA A 226 -27.15 -0.73 14.52
N LYS A 227 -26.80 -1.59 15.50
CA LYS A 227 -27.56 -1.73 16.75
C LYS A 227 -27.09 -0.69 17.78
N ASP A 228 -28.02 -0.23 18.61
CA ASP A 228 -27.70 0.65 19.74
C ASP A 228 -26.82 -0.05 20.79
N PHE A 229 -26.07 0.75 21.56
CA PHE A 229 -25.30 0.26 22.69
C PHE A 229 -26.18 -0.46 23.71
N SER A 230 -25.72 -1.64 24.12
CA SER A 230 -26.47 -2.48 25.05
C SER A 230 -26.23 -2.11 26.52
N GLY A 231 -25.27 -1.22 26.80
CA GLY A 231 -24.78 -0.89 28.14
C GLY A 231 -23.70 -1.85 28.63
N LYS A 232 -23.00 -2.50 27.71
CA LYS A 232 -21.78 -3.24 28.01
C LYS A 232 -20.60 -2.38 27.57
N LYS A 233 -19.49 -2.50 28.29
CA LYS A 233 -18.22 -1.85 27.93
C LYS A 233 -17.66 -2.39 26.62
N GLY A 234 -16.88 -1.56 25.94
CA GLY A 234 -16.12 -1.90 24.74
C GLY A 234 -16.99 -2.27 23.56
N GLN A 235 -18.03 -1.48 23.28
CA GLN A 235 -18.92 -1.69 22.14
C GLN A 235 -18.65 -0.68 21.03
N LEU A 236 -18.72 -1.14 19.78
CA LEU A 236 -18.58 -0.30 18.59
C LEU A 236 -19.83 -0.48 17.73
N ASN A 237 -20.41 0.62 17.25
CA ASN A 237 -21.53 0.60 16.31
C ASN A 237 -21.35 1.68 15.24
N TYR A 238 -22.26 1.71 14.28
CA TYR A 238 -22.36 2.80 13.33
C TYR A 238 -23.81 3.24 13.12
N LYS A 239 -24.00 4.50 12.70
CA LYS A 239 -25.30 5.11 12.43
C LYS A 239 -25.26 5.98 11.19
N TYR A 240 -26.42 6.14 10.55
CA TYR A 240 -26.64 7.19 9.57
C TYR A 240 -27.23 8.39 10.28
N GLU A 241 -26.51 9.50 10.30
CA GLU A 241 -26.96 10.72 10.95
C GLU A 241 -27.66 11.65 9.95
N LYS A 242 -28.17 12.79 10.45
CA LYS A 242 -29.04 13.70 9.68
C LYS A 242 -28.29 14.59 8.70
N ASP A 243 -26.99 14.75 8.91
CA ASP A 243 -26.04 15.38 7.97
C ASP A 243 -25.90 14.59 6.67
N GLY A 244 -26.23 13.30 6.67
CA GLY A 244 -26.13 12.42 5.51
C GLY A 244 -24.91 11.51 5.56
N ASP A 245 -24.11 11.62 6.61
CA ASP A 245 -22.85 10.91 6.80
C ASP A 245 -23.05 9.65 7.65
N THR A 246 -22.00 8.83 7.68
CA THR A 246 -21.95 7.60 8.46
C THR A 246 -21.06 7.82 9.66
N HIS A 247 -21.62 7.67 10.86
CA HIS A 247 -20.91 7.92 12.10
C HIS A 247 -20.63 6.60 12.79
N VAL A 248 -19.36 6.32 13.06
CA VAL A 248 -18.90 5.20 13.87
C VAL A 248 -18.72 5.69 15.30
N TYR A 249 -19.28 4.98 16.27
CA TYR A 249 -19.19 5.34 17.68
C TYR A 249 -18.67 4.17 18.51
N GLY A 250 -17.86 4.49 19.52
CA GLY A 250 -17.47 3.53 20.56
C GLY A 250 -17.95 3.92 21.96
N ASP A 251 -18.42 2.94 22.72
CA ASP A 251 -18.77 3.04 24.15
C ASP A 251 -17.86 2.10 24.95
N LEU A 252 -16.83 2.67 25.58
CA LEU A 252 -15.84 1.96 26.39
C LEU A 252 -16.33 1.78 27.82
N ASN A 253 -17.11 2.72 28.34
CA ASN A 253 -17.46 2.77 29.76
C ASN A 253 -18.78 2.04 30.12
N GLY A 254 -19.61 1.73 29.10
CA GLY A 254 -20.86 0.98 29.20
C GLY A 254 -22.08 1.80 29.60
N ASP A 255 -22.02 3.14 29.55
CA ASP A 255 -23.12 4.04 29.93
C ASP A 255 -24.14 4.29 28.80
N LYS A 256 -23.94 3.64 27.64
CA LYS A 256 -24.73 3.79 26.41
C LYS A 256 -24.57 5.12 25.71
N LYS A 257 -23.55 5.90 26.06
CA LYS A 257 -23.14 7.09 25.31
C LYS A 257 -21.84 6.78 24.61
N ALA A 258 -21.65 7.44 23.46
CA ALA A 258 -20.39 7.37 22.78
C ALA A 258 -19.30 8.07 23.62
N ASP A 259 -18.13 7.47 23.67
CA ASP A 259 -16.89 8.02 24.23
C ASP A 259 -16.01 8.66 23.15
N PHE A 260 -16.14 8.19 21.89
CA PHE A 260 -15.49 8.74 20.71
C PHE A 260 -16.36 8.54 19.46
N GLU A 261 -16.01 9.25 18.38
CA GLU A 261 -16.74 9.26 17.11
C GLU A 261 -15.75 9.34 15.96
N ILE A 262 -16.01 8.64 14.85
CA ILE A 262 -15.31 8.80 13.57
C ILE A 262 -16.38 8.95 12.50
N ILE A 263 -16.25 9.94 11.63
CA ILE A 263 -17.22 10.22 10.57
C ILE A 263 -16.67 9.72 9.24
N LEU A 264 -17.52 9.10 8.43
CA LEU A 264 -17.25 8.80 7.04
C LEU A 264 -18.22 9.64 6.20
N ASP A 265 -17.68 10.42 5.26
CA ASP A 265 -18.44 11.28 4.37
C ASP A 265 -19.40 10.43 3.51
N GLY A 266 -20.68 10.73 3.62
CA GLY A 266 -21.74 10.02 2.93
C GLY A 266 -22.27 8.75 3.61
N LYS A 267 -23.22 8.13 2.93
CA LYS A 267 -24.06 7.05 3.47
C LYS A 267 -23.49 5.67 3.14
N ILE A 268 -22.56 5.20 3.97
CA ILE A 268 -21.76 4.00 3.77
C ILE A 268 -22.27 2.87 4.68
N LYS A 269 -22.43 1.67 4.11
CA LYS A 269 -22.79 0.49 4.92
C LYS A 269 -21.51 -0.15 5.46
N MET A 270 -21.38 -0.17 6.78
CA MET A 270 -20.22 -0.75 7.47
C MET A 270 -20.42 -2.24 7.81
N TYR A 271 -19.33 -2.98 7.79
CA TYR A 271 -19.21 -4.39 8.11
C TYR A 271 -18.19 -4.61 9.24
N ALA A 272 -18.14 -5.83 9.79
CA ALA A 272 -17.22 -6.13 10.88
C ALA A 272 -15.75 -6.11 10.43
N ASP A 273 -15.50 -6.38 9.16
CA ASP A 273 -14.19 -6.50 8.54
C ASP A 273 -13.66 -5.20 7.92
N ASP A 274 -14.44 -4.12 8.03
CA ASP A 274 -13.97 -2.74 7.80
C ASP A 274 -13.14 -2.20 8.99
N PHE A 275 -13.00 -3.01 10.05
CA PHE A 275 -12.29 -2.65 11.27
C PHE A 275 -11.25 -3.69 11.64
N PHE A 276 -10.07 -3.22 12.08
CA PHE A 276 -9.18 -4.03 12.89
C PHE A 276 -9.48 -3.74 14.37
N LEU A 277 -9.98 -4.75 15.08
CA LEU A 277 -10.43 -4.68 16.47
C LEU A 277 -9.61 -5.55 17.41
#